data_AF-A0A6A4H8L0-F1
#
_entry.id   AF-A0A6A4H8L0-F1
#
_cell.length_a   1.000
_cell.length_b   1.000
_cell.length_c   1.000
_cell.angle_alpha   90.00
_cell.angle_beta   90.00
_cell.angle_gamma   90.00
#
_symmetry.space_group_name_H-M   'P 1'
#
loop_
_entity.id
_entity.type
_entity.pdbx_description
1 polymer ?
#
loop_
_entity_poly.entity_id
_entity_poly.type
_entity_poly.pdbx_seq_one_letter_code
_entity_poly.pdbx_strand_id
1 'polypeptide(L)'
;MNGDALKIQELVEIMRKSRPNASPADLHLATSVFECTGCLDATNPRSNAVRMIYPQMFYHSCCLWHRQPVKSRSDERIKAYRPRLSSSFTAGPWSSQSITWSEIGSQNAKKIVETCSLDPATTTIKDLDFANPLIECCEQHSVRIFMRWPFALNHHDNHPLRTVDPFGEESKLILTSEPDGNTWDNDAICCVHCHKTLARTFDALLDHLNDAHSDISIDVDRLETSKAGALRVQAHWYWNPQHELRSLCDEFRY
;
A
#
# COMPACT_ATOMS: atom_id res chain seq x y z
N MET A 1 -10.44 -9.41 -23.46
CA MET A 1 -9.88 -10.22 -22.36
C MET A 1 -8.34 -10.28 -22.31
N ASN A 2 -7.56 -9.52 -23.10
CA ASN A 2 -6.07 -9.60 -23.05
C ASN A 2 -5.34 -8.40 -22.44
N GLY A 3 -6.05 -7.36 -21.98
CA GLY A 3 -5.41 -6.12 -21.52
C GLY A 3 -4.55 -6.31 -20.28
N ASP A 4 -5.04 -7.04 -19.27
CA ASP A 4 -4.37 -7.11 -17.97
C ASP A 4 -3.11 -8.00 -18.03
N ALA A 5 -3.12 -9.06 -18.84
CA ALA A 5 -1.95 -9.90 -19.08
C ALA A 5 -0.79 -9.12 -19.74
N LEU A 6 -1.11 -8.22 -20.68
CA LEU A 6 -0.10 -7.36 -21.32
C LEU A 6 0.51 -6.38 -20.30
N LYS A 7 -0.31 -5.74 -19.45
CA LYS A 7 0.20 -4.83 -18.41
C LYS A 7 1.12 -5.53 -17.41
N ILE A 8 0.73 -6.75 -16.99
CA ILE A 8 1.56 -7.59 -16.12
C ILE A 8 2.90 -7.91 -16.80
N GLN A 9 2.88 -8.29 -18.08
CA GLN A 9 4.08 -8.59 -18.84
C GLN A 9 5.02 -7.38 -18.96
N GLU A 10 4.49 -6.17 -19.18
CA GLU A 10 5.28 -4.94 -19.21
C GLU A 10 5.98 -4.65 -17.86
N LEU A 11 5.28 -4.86 -16.74
CA LEU A 11 5.89 -4.70 -15.40
C LEU A 11 6.99 -5.72 -15.13
N VAL A 12 6.80 -6.97 -15.55
CA VAL A 12 7.84 -8.02 -15.46
C VAL A 12 9.05 -7.64 -16.30
N GLU A 13 8.86 -7.07 -17.49
CA GLU A 13 9.96 -6.61 -18.34
C GLU A 13 10.74 -5.44 -17.73
N ILE A 14 10.06 -4.52 -17.04
CA ILE A 14 10.72 -3.48 -16.24
C ILE A 14 11.58 -4.11 -15.15
N MET A 15 11.03 -5.07 -14.39
CA MET A 15 11.74 -5.75 -13.32
C MET A 15 12.93 -6.58 -13.84
N ARG A 16 12.80 -7.22 -15.01
CA ARG A 16 13.86 -8.04 -15.64
C ARG A 16 15.12 -7.26 -16.00
N LYS A 17 15.03 -5.94 -16.18
CA LYS A 17 16.22 -5.09 -16.40
C LYS A 17 17.18 -5.14 -15.22
N SER A 18 16.67 -5.28 -14.00
CA SER A 18 17.48 -5.40 -12.77
C SER A 18 17.54 -6.83 -12.23
N ARG A 19 16.51 -7.65 -12.49
CA ARG A 19 16.40 -9.05 -12.03
C ARG A 19 16.09 -9.97 -13.22
N PRO A 20 17.09 -10.42 -14.01
CA PRO A 20 16.86 -11.11 -15.28
C PRO A 20 15.92 -12.34 -15.22
N ASN A 21 15.88 -13.03 -14.08
CA ASN A 21 15.06 -14.21 -13.85
C ASN A 21 13.66 -13.91 -13.31
N ALA A 22 13.27 -12.64 -13.24
CA ALA A 22 11.96 -12.21 -12.76
C ALA A 22 10.80 -12.86 -13.56
N SER A 23 9.75 -13.20 -12.83
CA SER A 23 8.53 -13.83 -13.28
C SER A 23 7.30 -13.00 -12.82
N PRO A 24 6.10 -13.27 -13.37
CA PRO A 24 4.88 -12.63 -12.87
C PRO A 24 4.61 -12.84 -11.37
N ALA A 25 5.02 -13.98 -10.80
CA ALA A 25 4.86 -14.26 -9.38
C ALA A 25 5.67 -13.28 -8.51
N ASP A 26 6.84 -12.86 -8.99
CA ASP A 26 7.71 -11.93 -8.26
C ASP A 26 7.05 -10.55 -8.08
N LEU A 27 6.07 -10.16 -8.90
CA LEU A 27 5.33 -8.90 -8.72
C LEU A 27 4.60 -8.83 -7.36
N HIS A 28 4.25 -9.99 -6.79
CA HIS A 28 3.56 -10.06 -5.51
C HIS A 28 4.48 -10.02 -4.30
N LEU A 29 5.81 -10.12 -4.49
CA LEU A 29 6.76 -10.00 -3.40
C LEU A 29 6.69 -8.60 -2.79
N ALA A 30 6.73 -8.52 -1.46
CA ALA A 30 6.81 -7.26 -0.73
C ALA A 30 8.03 -6.42 -1.13
N THR A 31 9.10 -7.09 -1.59
CA THR A 31 10.35 -6.48 -2.04
C THR A 31 10.33 -6.02 -3.50
N SER A 32 9.22 -6.22 -4.22
CA SER A 32 9.07 -5.77 -5.61
C SER A 32 8.50 -4.38 -5.67
N VAL A 33 9.39 -3.38 -5.61
CA VAL A 33 9.02 -1.97 -5.54
C VAL A 33 9.33 -1.25 -6.84
N PHE A 34 8.34 -0.50 -7.31
CA PHE A 34 8.43 0.36 -8.48
C PHE A 34 8.40 1.82 -8.07
N GLU A 35 8.86 2.69 -8.96
CA GLU A 35 8.83 4.14 -8.79
C GLU A 35 8.20 4.82 -10.00
N CYS A 36 7.49 5.92 -9.74
CA CYS A 36 6.99 6.79 -10.79
C CYS A 36 7.98 7.91 -11.11
N THR A 37 8.51 7.94 -12.33
CA THR A 37 9.39 9.02 -12.82
C THR A 37 8.61 10.29 -13.20
N GLY A 38 7.30 10.17 -13.41
CA GLY A 38 6.42 11.31 -13.71
C GLY A 38 6.08 12.18 -12.49
N CYS A 39 6.21 11.63 -11.29
CA CYS A 39 5.99 12.35 -10.03
C CYS A 39 7.20 13.13 -9.53
N LEU A 40 8.34 13.02 -10.20
CA LEU A 40 9.53 13.78 -9.86
C LEU A 40 9.25 15.26 -10.09
N ASP A 41 9.17 16.02 -9.01
CA ASP A 41 9.09 17.47 -9.10
C ASP A 41 10.49 18.01 -9.36
N ALA A 42 10.74 18.49 -10.58
CA ALA A 42 12.01 19.09 -10.96
C ALA A 42 12.38 20.33 -10.10
N THR A 43 11.40 20.93 -9.41
CA THR A 43 11.59 22.13 -8.58
C THR A 43 11.77 21.81 -7.09
N ASN A 44 11.44 20.58 -6.66
CA ASN A 44 11.62 20.15 -5.29
C ASN A 44 12.48 18.89 -5.24
N PRO A 45 13.80 19.01 -4.99
CA PRO A 45 14.69 17.86 -4.87
C PRO A 45 14.39 16.96 -3.66
N ARG A 46 13.44 17.34 -2.78
CA ARG A 46 12.88 16.46 -1.73
C ARG A 46 11.59 15.75 -2.15
N SER A 47 11.07 16.04 -3.35
CA SER A 47 10.00 15.27 -3.99
C SER A 47 10.57 13.93 -4.41
N ASN A 48 10.52 12.97 -3.49
CA ASN A 48 10.95 11.61 -3.76
C ASN A 48 10.03 10.97 -4.79
N ALA A 49 10.61 10.15 -5.66
CA ALA A 49 9.83 9.32 -6.56
C ALA A 49 8.76 8.55 -5.77
N VAL A 50 7.51 8.61 -6.23
CA VAL A 50 6.41 7.90 -5.58
C VAL A 50 6.67 6.41 -5.72
N ARG A 51 6.91 5.74 -4.59
CA ARG A 51 7.10 4.29 -4.54
C ARG A 51 5.75 3.59 -4.57
N MET A 52 5.69 2.53 -5.35
CA MET A 52 4.48 1.76 -5.61
C MET A 52 4.80 0.28 -5.52
N ILE A 53 3.83 -0.47 -5.02
CA ILE A 53 3.83 -1.93 -5.01
C ILE A 53 2.70 -2.44 -5.89
N TYR A 54 2.78 -3.68 -6.37
CA TYR A 54 1.70 -4.25 -7.18
C TYR A 54 0.39 -4.38 -6.36
N PRO A 55 -0.79 -3.99 -6.89
CA PRO A 55 -1.08 -3.50 -8.24
C PRO A 55 -1.22 -1.96 -8.36
N GLN A 56 -0.67 -1.15 -7.45
CA GLN A 56 -0.89 0.31 -7.39
C GLN A 56 -0.55 1.05 -8.69
N MET A 57 0.43 0.55 -9.44
CA MET A 57 0.84 1.14 -10.72
C MET A 57 -0.29 1.15 -11.77
N PHE A 58 -1.34 0.33 -11.60
CA PHE A 58 -2.51 0.36 -12.49
C PHE A 58 -3.47 1.51 -12.20
N TYR A 59 -3.36 2.12 -11.02
CA TYR A 59 -4.24 3.19 -10.57
C TYR A 59 -3.53 4.54 -10.50
N HIS A 60 -2.19 4.54 -10.55
CA HIS A 60 -1.40 5.75 -10.47
C HIS A 60 -1.63 6.67 -11.67
N SER A 61 -1.88 7.96 -11.40
CA SER A 61 -2.35 8.93 -12.39
C SER A 61 -1.37 9.17 -13.53
N CYS A 62 -0.05 9.20 -13.27
CA CYS A 62 0.94 9.34 -14.34
C CYS A 62 0.93 8.18 -15.34
N CYS A 63 0.45 6.99 -14.95
CA CYS A 63 0.29 5.86 -15.87
C CYS A 63 -0.96 5.98 -16.75
N LEU A 64 -1.86 6.89 -16.43
CA LEU A 64 -3.11 7.17 -17.16
C LEU A 64 -3.02 8.50 -17.94
N TRP A 65 -1.95 9.26 -17.74
CA TRP A 65 -1.74 10.55 -18.37
C TRP A 65 -0.91 10.42 -19.64
N HIS A 66 -1.55 10.65 -20.79
CA HIS A 66 -0.85 10.84 -22.05
C HIS A 66 -0.81 12.33 -22.39
N ARG A 67 0.39 12.87 -22.64
CA ARG A 67 0.56 14.26 -23.12
C ARG A 67 -0.05 14.49 -24.51
N GLN A 68 -0.42 13.43 -25.23
CA GLN A 68 -1.11 13.53 -26.51
C GLN A 68 -2.57 13.05 -26.38
N PRO A 69 -3.54 13.83 -26.88
CA PRO A 69 -4.92 13.39 -26.95
C PRO A 69 -4.99 12.19 -27.90
N VAL A 70 -5.09 10.99 -27.34
CA VAL A 70 -5.34 9.78 -28.12
C VAL A 70 -6.74 9.93 -28.71
N LYS A 71 -6.83 10.21 -30.02
CA LYS A 71 -8.08 10.36 -30.77
C LYS A 71 -8.88 9.07 -30.91
N SER A 72 -8.60 8.03 -30.13
CA SER A 72 -9.19 6.72 -30.34
C SER A 72 -9.48 5.97 -29.05
N ARG A 73 -10.72 5.48 -29.01
CA ARG A 73 -11.30 4.47 -28.12
C ARG A 73 -11.51 4.89 -26.68
N SER A 74 -12.75 5.32 -26.44
CA SER A 74 -13.39 5.31 -25.13
C SER A 74 -13.32 3.91 -24.52
N ASP A 75 -12.36 3.68 -23.64
CA ASP A 75 -12.39 2.51 -22.77
C ASP A 75 -13.49 2.72 -21.73
N GLU A 76 -14.64 2.06 -21.93
CA GLU A 76 -15.77 2.06 -20.99
C GLU A 76 -15.32 1.58 -19.58
N ARG A 77 -14.21 0.85 -19.51
CA ARG A 77 -13.54 0.42 -18.28
C ARG A 77 -13.00 1.59 -17.44
N ILE A 78 -12.58 2.70 -18.04
CA ILE A 78 -12.08 3.89 -17.33
C ILE A 78 -13.22 4.61 -16.57
N LYS A 79 -14.49 4.47 -17.00
CA LYS A 79 -15.62 5.08 -16.28
C LYS A 79 -15.80 4.52 -14.87
N ALA A 80 -15.45 3.26 -14.63
CA ALA A 80 -15.53 2.65 -13.29
C ALA A 80 -14.44 3.14 -12.32
N TYR A 81 -13.31 3.65 -12.85
CA TYR A 81 -12.17 4.16 -12.07
C TYR A 81 -12.09 5.69 -12.04
N ARG A 82 -13.12 6.37 -12.56
CA ARG A 82 -13.20 7.82 -12.75
C ARG A 82 -13.46 8.70 -11.51
N PRO A 83 -13.91 8.25 -10.32
CA PRO A 83 -14.46 9.19 -9.34
C PRO A 83 -13.48 10.24 -8.82
N ARG A 84 -12.16 9.99 -8.86
CA ARG A 84 -11.16 10.86 -8.19
C ARG A 84 -10.28 11.68 -9.13
N LEU A 85 -10.30 11.43 -10.45
CA LEU A 85 -9.56 12.26 -11.40
C LEU A 85 -10.42 13.46 -11.75
N SER A 86 -9.99 14.66 -11.32
CA SER A 86 -10.58 15.96 -11.64
C SER A 86 -11.10 16.00 -13.09
N SER A 87 -12.34 16.48 -13.25
CA SER A 87 -13.10 16.54 -14.51
C SER A 87 -12.38 17.22 -15.68
N SER A 88 -11.26 17.88 -15.41
CA SER A 88 -10.43 18.60 -16.37
C SER A 88 -9.48 17.70 -17.17
N PHE A 89 -9.29 16.43 -16.81
CA PHE A 89 -8.32 15.54 -17.47
C PHE A 89 -8.97 14.30 -18.08
N THR A 90 -8.75 14.10 -19.38
CA THR A 90 -9.09 12.86 -20.07
C THR A 90 -8.07 11.78 -19.72
N ALA A 91 -8.43 10.89 -18.78
CA ALA A 91 -7.66 9.67 -18.53
C ALA A 91 -7.55 8.86 -19.83
N GLY A 92 -6.32 8.62 -20.28
CA GLY A 92 -6.01 7.81 -21.45
C GLY A 92 -5.80 6.33 -21.08
N PRO A 93 -5.44 5.49 -22.06
CA PRO A 93 -5.11 4.09 -21.77
C PRO A 93 -3.92 4.00 -20.81
N TRP A 94 -3.85 2.93 -20.03
CA TRP A 94 -2.70 2.72 -19.14
C TRP A 94 -1.39 2.58 -19.93
N SER A 95 -0.28 3.10 -19.38
CA SER A 95 1.05 3.03 -19.96
C SER A 95 2.12 2.87 -18.88
N SER A 96 3.12 2.04 -19.15
CA SER A 96 4.27 1.80 -18.27
C SER A 96 5.40 2.83 -18.41
N GLN A 97 5.26 3.84 -19.28
CA GLN A 97 6.35 4.78 -19.61
C GLN A 97 6.91 5.56 -18.42
N SER A 98 6.09 5.82 -17.40
CA SER A 98 6.50 6.53 -16.19
C SER A 98 6.93 5.60 -15.06
N ILE A 99 7.00 4.28 -15.29
CA ILE A 99 7.32 3.29 -14.26
C ILE A 99 8.76 2.81 -14.43
N THR A 100 9.51 2.79 -13.33
CA THR A 100 10.84 2.18 -13.26
C THR A 100 10.95 1.24 -12.06
N TRP A 101 11.88 0.29 -12.10
CA TRP A 101 12.25 -0.50 -10.93
C TRP A 101 12.94 0.40 -9.90
N SER A 102 12.54 0.29 -8.64
CA SER A 102 13.16 1.03 -7.54
C SER A 102 14.11 0.13 -6.76
N GLU A 103 15.41 0.27 -6.98
CA GLU A 103 16.40 -0.47 -6.21
C GLU A 103 16.40 -0.02 -4.73
N ILE A 104 16.36 1.30 -4.49
CA ILE A 104 16.31 1.87 -3.14
C ILE A 104 15.03 1.45 -2.41
N GLY A 105 13.87 1.53 -3.08
CA GLY A 105 12.60 1.10 -2.54
C GLY A 105 12.59 -0.40 -2.22
N SER A 106 13.15 -1.23 -3.10
CA SER A 106 13.25 -2.67 -2.88
C SER A 106 14.16 -3.02 -1.70
N GLN A 107 15.26 -2.28 -1.51
CA GLN A 107 16.12 -2.40 -0.33
C GLN A 107 15.42 -1.96 0.96
N ASN A 108 14.63 -0.88 0.91
CA ASN A 108 13.84 -0.44 2.06
C ASN A 108 12.74 -1.45 2.41
N ALA A 109 12.02 -1.96 1.41
CA ALA A 109 11.05 -3.03 1.62
C ALA A 109 11.69 -4.28 2.22
N LYS A 110 12.89 -4.66 1.75
CA LYS A 110 13.65 -5.77 2.32
C LYS A 110 13.96 -5.53 3.80
N LYS A 111 14.46 -4.34 4.18
CA LYS A 111 14.70 -4.00 5.60
C LYS A 111 13.41 -4.11 6.42
N ILE A 112 12.29 -3.61 5.91
CA ILE A 112 10.97 -3.70 6.58
C ILE A 112 10.60 -5.17 6.82
N VAL A 113 10.68 -6.02 5.80
CA VAL A 113 10.38 -7.46 5.89
C VAL A 113 11.29 -8.15 6.91
N GLU A 114 12.60 -7.90 6.87
CA GLU A 114 13.57 -8.46 7.82
C GLU A 114 13.30 -7.99 9.26
N THR A 115 12.94 -6.71 9.44
CA THR A 115 12.58 -6.15 10.75
C THR A 115 11.34 -6.85 11.33
N CYS A 116 10.45 -7.35 10.48
CA CYS A 116 9.29 -8.14 10.86
C CYS A 116 9.60 -9.62 11.10
N SER A 117 10.87 -10.02 11.07
CA SER A 117 11.30 -11.42 11.17
C SER A 117 10.69 -12.32 10.07
N LEU A 118 10.41 -11.73 8.91
CA LEU A 118 9.88 -12.42 7.74
C LEU A 118 11.00 -12.63 6.69
N ASP A 119 10.81 -13.55 5.75
CA ASP A 119 11.81 -13.85 4.70
C ASP A 119 11.60 -12.98 3.44
N PRO A 120 12.54 -12.06 3.09
CA PRO A 120 12.41 -11.18 1.93
C PRO A 120 12.31 -11.87 0.57
N ALA A 121 12.74 -13.12 0.47
CA ALA A 121 12.69 -13.88 -0.77
C ALA A 121 11.30 -14.43 -1.08
N THR A 122 10.45 -14.61 -0.05
CA THR A 122 9.16 -15.29 -0.16
C THR A 122 7.99 -14.44 0.32
N THR A 123 8.24 -13.45 1.18
CA THR A 123 7.20 -12.59 1.74
C THR A 123 6.50 -11.79 0.65
N THR A 124 5.19 -11.95 0.57
CA THR A 124 4.32 -11.21 -0.34
C THR A 124 3.77 -9.94 0.31
N ILE A 125 3.22 -9.06 -0.50
CA ILE A 125 2.49 -7.87 -0.02
C ILE A 125 1.32 -8.29 0.89
N LYS A 126 0.64 -9.39 0.57
CA LYS A 126 -0.44 -9.93 1.39
C LYS A 126 0.03 -10.37 2.77
N ASP A 127 1.24 -10.94 2.87
CA ASP A 127 1.81 -11.34 4.15
C ASP A 127 2.13 -10.11 5.02
N LEU A 128 2.61 -9.01 4.41
CA LEU A 128 2.81 -7.73 5.11
C LEU A 128 1.49 -7.04 5.48
N ASP A 129 0.48 -7.07 4.60
CA ASP A 129 -0.87 -6.58 4.90
C ASP A 129 -1.47 -7.32 6.10
N PHE A 130 -1.32 -8.65 6.11
CA PHE A 130 -1.80 -9.50 7.18
C PHE A 130 -1.06 -9.24 8.50
N ALA A 131 0.27 -9.10 8.46
CA ALA A 131 1.06 -8.79 9.66
C ALA A 131 0.83 -7.36 10.16
N ASN A 132 0.50 -6.43 9.26
CA ASN A 132 0.31 -5.00 9.46
C ASN A 132 1.25 -4.40 10.54
N PRO A 133 2.57 -4.59 10.43
CA PRO A 133 3.50 -4.30 11.52
C PRO A 133 3.55 -2.80 11.84
N LEU A 134 3.66 -2.48 13.12
CA LEU A 134 4.02 -1.15 13.58
C LEU A 134 5.54 -1.06 13.65
N ILE A 135 6.09 -0.08 12.94
CA ILE A 135 7.52 0.12 12.76
C ILE A 135 7.93 1.38 13.51
N GLU A 136 8.88 1.23 14.42
CA GLU A 136 9.58 2.31 15.07
C GLU A 136 10.76 2.75 14.18
N CYS A 137 10.78 4.03 13.84
CA CYS A 137 11.91 4.70 13.24
C CYS A 137 12.70 5.40 14.35
N CYS A 138 13.93 4.95 14.57
CA CYS A 138 14.82 5.57 15.56
C CYS A 138 15.51 6.80 14.91
N GLU A 139 14.91 7.98 15.06
CA GLU A 139 15.61 9.24 14.78
C GLU A 139 16.69 9.48 15.86
N GLN A 140 17.75 10.23 15.55
CA GLN A 140 18.82 10.59 16.50
C GLN A 140 18.34 11.49 17.68
N HIS A 141 17.04 11.75 17.77
CA HIS A 141 16.43 12.63 18.76
C HIS A 141 15.64 11.85 19.81
N SER A 142 15.33 12.50 20.93
CA SER A 142 14.66 11.91 22.10
C SER A 142 13.19 11.55 21.89
N VAL A 143 12.71 11.51 20.64
CA VAL A 143 11.31 11.27 20.27
C VAL A 143 11.25 10.02 19.42
N ARG A 144 10.37 9.09 19.77
CA ARG A 144 10.19 7.85 19.02
C ARG A 144 9.11 8.09 17.96
N ILE A 145 9.42 7.75 16.72
CA ILE A 145 8.50 7.90 15.59
C ILE A 145 7.98 6.51 15.23
N PHE A 146 6.67 6.38 15.12
CA PHE A 146 6.00 5.13 14.78
C PHE A 146 5.20 5.30 13.49
N MET A 147 5.18 4.26 12.68
CA MET A 147 4.48 4.25 11.40
C MET A 147 4.11 2.83 10.99
N ARG A 148 3.05 2.69 10.19
CA ARG A 148 2.73 1.42 9.53
C ARG A 148 3.61 1.22 8.30
N TRP A 149 3.76 -0.04 7.89
CA TRP A 149 4.66 -0.42 6.80
C TRP A 149 4.46 0.32 5.45
N PRO A 150 3.24 0.70 5.01
CA PRO A 150 3.08 1.44 3.75
C PRO A 150 3.79 2.79 3.80
N PHE A 151 3.70 3.48 4.94
CA PHE A 151 4.37 4.75 5.15
C PHE A 151 5.88 4.56 5.28
N ALA A 152 6.32 3.55 6.03
CA ALA A 152 7.73 3.21 6.20
C ALA A 152 8.45 2.98 4.86
N LEU A 153 7.77 2.47 3.84
CA LEU A 153 8.38 2.28 2.52
C LEU A 153 8.78 3.61 1.85
N ASN A 154 8.03 4.68 2.10
CA ASN A 154 8.31 6.01 1.57
C ASN A 154 9.13 6.88 2.51
N HIS A 155 9.31 6.45 3.76
CA HIS A 155 10.17 7.13 4.72
C HIS A 155 11.62 7.11 4.19
N HIS A 156 12.17 8.30 3.95
CA HIS A 156 13.36 8.50 3.11
C HIS A 156 14.67 8.34 3.89
N ASP A 157 14.58 8.10 5.19
CA ASP A 157 15.76 8.14 6.02
C ASP A 157 16.37 6.75 6.18
N ASN A 158 17.70 6.67 6.07
CA ASN A 158 18.48 5.48 6.41
C ASN A 158 18.50 5.22 7.94
N HIS A 159 17.46 5.65 8.64
CA HIS A 159 17.29 5.43 10.06
C HIS A 159 17.14 3.93 10.33
N PRO A 160 17.68 3.44 11.47
CA PRO A 160 17.40 2.10 11.92
C PRO A 160 15.89 1.92 12.11
N LEU A 161 15.34 0.86 11.51
CA LEU A 161 13.96 0.43 11.71
C LEU A 161 13.94 -0.66 12.79
N ARG A 162 12.91 -0.63 13.62
CA ARG A 162 12.62 -1.67 14.61
C ARG A 162 11.13 -2.01 14.57
N THR A 163 10.79 -3.27 14.79
CA THR A 163 9.39 -3.65 15.00
C THR A 163 9.05 -3.48 16.46
N VAL A 164 7.84 -2.98 16.70
CA VAL A 164 7.27 -2.95 18.04
C VAL A 164 6.73 -4.33 18.33
N ASP A 165 7.19 -4.96 19.42
CA ASP A 165 6.62 -6.23 19.88
C ASP A 165 5.13 -6.02 20.20
N PRO A 166 4.18 -6.60 19.45
CA PRO A 166 2.76 -6.33 19.67
C PRO A 166 2.25 -6.84 21.04
N PHE A 167 3.03 -7.66 21.74
CA PHE A 167 2.61 -8.28 22.99
C PHE A 167 2.98 -7.47 24.25
N GLY A 168 3.94 -6.54 24.17
CA GLY A 168 4.36 -5.68 25.27
C GLY A 168 3.25 -4.76 25.81
N GLU A 169 3.34 -4.39 27.11
CA GLU A 169 2.44 -3.39 27.72
C GLU A 169 2.68 -2.00 27.11
N GLU A 170 3.93 -1.63 26.85
CA GLU A 170 4.29 -0.39 26.17
C GLU A 170 3.65 -0.31 24.76
N SER A 171 3.63 -1.41 24.04
CA SER A 171 3.08 -1.49 22.70
C SER A 171 1.57 -1.24 22.66
N LYS A 172 0.85 -1.62 23.72
CA LYS A 172 -0.57 -1.24 23.85
C LYS A 172 -0.70 0.28 23.93
N LEU A 173 0.13 0.94 24.74
CA LEU A 173 0.11 2.40 24.92
C LEU A 173 0.45 3.12 23.61
N ILE A 174 1.44 2.62 22.88
CA ILE A 174 1.81 3.13 21.56
C ILE A 174 0.65 2.97 20.59
N LEU A 175 0.02 1.79 20.52
CA LEU A 175 -1.12 1.54 19.64
C LEU A 175 -2.33 2.43 19.99
N THR A 176 -2.60 2.67 21.26
CA THR A 176 -3.67 3.61 21.67
C THR A 176 -3.34 5.07 21.36
N SER A 177 -2.08 5.38 21.05
CA SER A 177 -1.61 6.71 20.64
C SER A 177 -1.52 6.85 19.11
N GLU A 178 -1.77 5.78 18.35
CA GLU A 178 -1.88 5.86 16.89
C GLU A 178 -3.10 6.75 16.57
N PRO A 179 -2.93 7.82 15.79
CA PRO A 179 -4.05 8.67 15.44
C PRO A 179 -5.05 7.86 14.62
N ASP A 180 -6.33 8.02 14.93
CA ASP A 180 -7.42 7.65 14.03
C ASP A 180 -7.14 8.39 12.71
N GLY A 181 -6.70 7.66 11.69
CA GLY A 181 -5.99 8.24 10.53
C GLY A 181 -6.69 9.47 9.93
N ASN A 182 -5.92 10.38 9.34
CA ASN A 182 -6.45 11.61 8.77
C ASN A 182 -7.73 11.38 7.96
N THR A 183 -8.79 12.10 8.32
CA THR A 183 -10.20 11.95 7.89
C THR A 183 -10.46 12.16 6.40
N TRP A 184 -9.42 12.32 5.57
CA TRP A 184 -9.55 12.83 4.21
C TRP A 184 -9.79 11.71 3.20
N ASP A 185 -9.42 10.45 3.51
CA ASP A 185 -9.60 9.30 2.62
C ASP A 185 -10.45 8.20 3.26
N ASN A 186 -11.77 8.36 3.19
CA ASN A 186 -12.79 7.38 3.60
C ASN A 186 -12.78 6.05 2.81
N ASP A 187 -11.77 5.78 1.98
CA ASP A 187 -11.65 4.56 1.15
C ASP A 187 -10.27 3.89 1.28
N ALA A 188 -9.53 4.11 2.38
CA ALA A 188 -8.14 3.64 2.47
C ALA A 188 -7.99 2.12 2.52
N ILE A 189 -9.04 1.36 2.84
CA ILE A 189 -9.00 -0.11 2.91
C ILE A 189 -10.05 -0.76 1.99
N CYS A 190 -9.81 -2.02 1.64
CA CYS A 190 -10.71 -2.86 0.87
C CYS A 190 -11.04 -4.15 1.63
N CYS A 191 -12.29 -4.61 1.56
CA CYS A 191 -12.67 -5.93 2.07
C CYS A 191 -12.00 -7.04 1.25
N VAL A 192 -11.42 -8.05 1.91
CA VAL A 192 -10.79 -9.20 1.23
C VAL A 192 -11.83 -10.06 0.48
N HIS A 193 -13.07 -10.08 0.96
CA HIS A 193 -14.11 -11.00 0.45
C HIS A 193 -14.88 -10.45 -0.75
N CYS A 194 -15.13 -9.15 -0.79
CA CYS A 194 -15.88 -8.51 -1.88
C CYS A 194 -15.16 -7.36 -2.58
N HIS A 195 -13.95 -6.99 -2.14
CA HIS A 195 -13.15 -5.89 -2.69
C HIS A 195 -13.79 -4.49 -2.62
N LYS A 196 -14.88 -4.34 -1.84
CA LYS A 196 -15.52 -3.05 -1.59
C LYS A 196 -14.57 -2.14 -0.81
N THR A 197 -14.47 -0.88 -1.20
CA THR A 197 -13.73 0.15 -0.46
C THR A 197 -14.50 0.55 0.79
N LEU A 198 -13.77 0.76 1.88
CA LEU A 198 -14.33 1.09 3.19
C LEU A 198 -13.49 2.19 3.84
N ALA A 199 -14.11 2.90 4.79
CA ALA A 199 -13.40 3.82 5.66
C ALA A 199 -12.33 3.08 6.46
N ARG A 200 -11.24 3.77 6.79
CA ARG A 200 -10.15 3.24 7.61
C ARG A 200 -10.52 3.21 9.10
N THR A 201 -11.72 2.75 9.42
CA THR A 201 -12.17 2.58 10.80
C THR A 201 -12.52 1.12 11.04
N PHE A 202 -12.23 0.66 12.25
CA PHE A 202 -12.55 -0.69 12.68
C PHE A 202 -14.06 -0.95 12.59
N ASP A 203 -14.87 0.01 13.03
CA ASP A 203 -16.32 -0.05 13.02
C ASP A 203 -16.87 -0.22 11.59
N ALA A 204 -16.38 0.57 10.62
CA ALA A 204 -16.86 0.47 9.23
C ALA A 204 -16.55 -0.90 8.61
N LEU A 205 -15.44 -1.53 8.99
CA LEU A 205 -15.11 -2.87 8.57
C LEU A 205 -16.01 -3.92 9.24
N LEU A 206 -16.23 -3.81 10.55
CA LEU A 206 -17.10 -4.74 11.27
C LEU A 206 -18.55 -4.66 10.78
N ASP A 207 -19.10 -3.46 10.66
CA ASP A 207 -20.44 -3.23 10.12
C ASP A 207 -20.57 -3.87 8.74
N HIS A 208 -19.57 -3.64 7.87
CA HIS A 208 -19.56 -4.25 6.55
C HIS A 208 -19.52 -5.79 6.57
N LEU A 209 -18.69 -6.39 7.43
CA LEU A 209 -18.58 -7.85 7.52
C LEU A 209 -19.88 -8.46 8.07
N ASN A 210 -20.50 -7.83 9.06
CA ASN A 210 -21.79 -8.26 9.59
C ASN A 210 -22.92 -8.17 8.54
N ASP A 211 -22.96 -7.08 7.78
CA ASP A 211 -24.02 -6.82 6.81
C ASP A 211 -23.88 -7.66 5.52
N ALA A 212 -22.67 -7.75 4.98
CA ALA A 212 -22.42 -8.33 3.66
C ALA A 212 -21.86 -9.75 3.70
N HIS A 213 -21.33 -10.17 4.85
CA HIS A 213 -20.58 -11.42 5.04
C HIS A 213 -20.98 -12.14 6.33
N SER A 214 -22.29 -12.18 6.63
CA SER A 214 -22.85 -12.79 7.85
C SER A 214 -22.52 -14.29 8.04
N ASP A 215 -22.07 -14.98 6.99
CA ASP A 215 -21.57 -16.35 7.03
C ASP A 215 -20.16 -16.45 7.65
N ILE A 216 -19.43 -15.35 7.67
CA ILE A 216 -18.13 -15.24 8.34
C ILE A 216 -18.42 -15.00 9.82
N SER A 217 -18.36 -16.07 10.62
CA SER A 217 -18.50 -15.99 12.07
C SER A 217 -17.34 -15.19 12.67
N ILE A 218 -17.55 -13.89 12.79
CA ILE A 218 -16.70 -12.97 13.52
C ILE A 218 -17.38 -12.75 14.88
N ASP A 219 -16.81 -13.35 15.92
CA ASP A 219 -17.26 -13.17 17.28
C ASP A 219 -16.83 -11.78 17.78
N VAL A 220 -17.66 -10.76 17.50
CA VAL A 220 -17.40 -9.35 17.80
C VAL A 220 -17.17 -9.12 19.30
N ASP A 221 -17.91 -9.83 20.16
CA ASP A 221 -17.75 -9.73 21.62
C ASP A 221 -16.36 -10.21 22.09
N ARG A 222 -15.78 -11.20 21.39
CA ARG A 222 -14.38 -11.63 21.61
C ARG A 222 -13.36 -10.73 20.92
N LEU A 223 -13.77 -9.92 19.94
CA LEU A 223 -12.89 -8.95 19.29
C LEU A 223 -12.58 -7.76 20.21
N GLU A 224 -13.60 -7.20 20.85
CA GLU A 224 -13.46 -6.03 21.73
C GLU A 224 -12.64 -6.32 22.99
N THR A 225 -12.63 -7.59 23.42
CA THR A 225 -12.03 -8.01 24.70
C THR A 225 -10.65 -8.65 24.56
N SER A 226 -10.17 -8.98 23.35
CA SER A 226 -8.91 -9.72 23.19
C SER A 226 -8.00 -9.18 22.07
N LYS A 227 -6.69 -9.11 22.36
CA LYS A 227 -5.64 -8.80 21.37
C LYS A 227 -5.65 -9.73 20.15
N ALA A 228 -6.08 -10.98 20.34
CA ALA A 228 -6.27 -11.94 19.26
C ALA A 228 -7.39 -11.50 18.29
N GLY A 229 -8.33 -10.70 18.78
CA GLY A 229 -9.40 -10.15 17.98
C GLY A 229 -8.93 -9.18 16.91
N ALA A 230 -8.12 -8.18 17.29
CA ALA A 230 -7.57 -7.21 16.33
C ALA A 230 -6.79 -7.90 15.18
N LEU A 231 -6.02 -8.95 15.50
CA LEU A 231 -5.31 -9.77 14.50
C LEU A 231 -6.27 -10.56 13.60
N ARG A 232 -7.41 -11.05 14.11
CA ARG A 232 -8.40 -11.77 13.30
C ARG A 232 -9.07 -10.85 12.28
N VAL A 233 -9.31 -9.59 12.64
CA VAL A 233 -9.92 -8.62 11.72
C VAL A 233 -8.97 -8.22 10.60
N GLN A 234 -7.65 -8.20 10.85
CA GLN A 234 -6.64 -7.92 9.81
C GLN A 234 -6.69 -8.90 8.63
N ALA A 235 -7.14 -10.14 8.85
CA ALA A 235 -7.32 -11.12 7.78
C ALA A 235 -8.45 -10.78 6.78
N HIS A 236 -9.28 -9.77 7.09
CA HIS A 236 -10.50 -9.45 6.36
C HIS A 236 -10.41 -8.15 5.55
N TRP A 237 -9.27 -7.46 5.57
CA TRP A 237 -9.05 -6.28 4.76
C TRP A 237 -7.63 -6.20 4.21
N TYR A 238 -7.42 -5.35 3.22
CA TYR A 238 -6.10 -4.98 2.69
C TYR A 238 -6.11 -3.50 2.31
N TRP A 239 -4.93 -2.88 2.16
CA TRP A 239 -4.85 -1.48 1.75
C TRP A 239 -5.38 -1.26 0.33
N ASN A 240 -6.16 -0.19 0.13
CA ASN A 240 -6.72 0.10 -1.17
C ASN A 240 -5.60 0.50 -2.16
N PRO A 241 -5.36 -0.28 -3.24
CA PRO A 241 -4.26 -0.01 -4.17
C PRO A 241 -4.48 1.24 -5.03
N GLN A 242 -5.64 1.89 -4.94
CA GLN A 242 -5.91 3.16 -5.62
C GLN A 242 -5.27 4.37 -4.92
N HIS A 243 -4.83 4.21 -3.68
CA HIS A 243 -4.18 5.26 -2.90
C HIS A 243 -2.66 5.10 -2.93
N GLU A 244 -1.96 6.22 -2.83
CA GLU A 244 -0.51 6.23 -2.67
C GLU A 244 -0.15 5.69 -1.28
N LEU A 245 0.94 4.93 -1.17
CA LEU A 245 1.32 4.32 0.11
C LEU A 245 1.50 5.35 1.24
N ARG A 246 2.00 6.55 0.91
CA ARG A 246 2.17 7.66 1.86
C ARG A 246 0.85 8.27 2.35
N SER A 247 -0.26 8.08 1.65
CA SER A 247 -1.57 8.62 2.04
C SER A 247 -2.41 7.59 2.80
N LEU A 248 -1.97 6.33 2.83
CA LEU A 248 -2.67 5.27 3.55
C LEU A 248 -2.49 5.36 5.07
N CYS A 249 -1.36 5.92 5.52
CA CYS A 249 -0.95 6.00 6.92
C CYS A 249 -0.18 7.28 7.18
N ASP A 250 -0.14 7.70 8.45
CA ASP A 250 0.70 8.79 8.93
C ASP A 250 1.73 8.24 9.91
N GLU A 251 2.84 8.96 10.09
CA GLU A 251 3.71 8.75 11.24
C GLU A 251 3.16 9.49 12.47
N PHE A 252 3.46 8.97 13.66
CA PHE A 252 3.11 9.62 14.92
C PHE A 252 4.25 9.53 15.92
N ARG A 253 4.24 10.45 16.90
CA ARG A 253 5.28 10.61 17.92
C ARG A 253 4.77 10.08 19.26
N TYR A 254 5.62 9.36 19.98
CA TYR A 254 5.37 8.87 21.34
C TYR A 254 6.59 9.10 22.24
#